data_AF-A0A803QV49-F1
#
_entry.id   AF-A0A803QV49-F1
#
_cell.length_a   1.000
_cell.length_b   1.000
_cell.length_c   1.000
_cell.angle_alpha   90.00
_cell.angle_beta   90.00
_cell.angle_gamma   90.00
#
_symmetry.space_group_name_H-M   'P 1'
#
loop_
_entity.id
_entity.type
_entity.pdbx_description
1 polymer ?
#
loop_
_entity_poly.entity_id
_entity_poly.type
_entity_poly.pdbx_seq_one_letter_code
_entity_poly.pdbx_strand_id
1 'polypeptide(L)'
;MSFAPKDEHEAQIQFALERGIPAILSVIGTQKLTFPDNAFDLLHCARCRVHWDADGGKPLMELNRILRPGGFFVWSATPVYRKDETHQNKWKAMVNLTSSLCWKVVAKTLSDTSRIGIVIFQKPVSNSCYEKRKEKNPPICDNENRKNNSWYVPLSSCLSPLPVDSMGNIFSWPEPWPKRLKSEPISLSTEQDAVQEFYKDTKHWSGLVSDLYLKGLSIQWSSVRNVMDMNAGYGGFVFSQFWCSSY
;
A
#
# COMPACT_ATOMS: atom_id res chain seq x y z
N MET A 1 5.63 3.26 5.99
CA MET A 1 5.71 4.33 4.98
C MET A 1 4.50 5.23 5.14
N SER A 2 4.72 6.54 5.13
CA SER A 2 3.68 7.58 5.29
C SER A 2 3.42 8.29 3.96
N PHE A 3 2.18 8.74 3.75
CA PHE A 3 1.77 9.45 2.53
C PHE A 3 1.02 10.70 2.92
N ALA A 4 1.32 11.82 2.27
CA ALA A 4 0.51 13.03 2.37
C ALA A 4 0.43 13.74 1.02
N PRO A 5 -0.70 14.40 0.73
CA PRO A 5 -0.83 15.27 -0.44
C PRO A 5 0.16 16.44 -0.38
N LYS A 6 0.42 17.03 -1.55
CA LYS A 6 1.14 18.32 -1.66
C LYS A 6 0.15 19.45 -1.38
N ASP A 7 -0.14 19.69 -0.11
CA ASP A 7 -1.00 20.77 0.38
C ASP A 7 -0.38 21.43 1.62
N GLU A 8 -1.20 22.04 2.48
CA GLU A 8 -0.79 22.61 3.77
C GLU A 8 -0.04 21.63 4.69
N HIS A 9 -0.02 20.33 4.35
CA HIS A 9 0.69 19.28 5.07
C HIS A 9 2.08 18.94 4.51
N GLU A 10 2.62 19.67 3.51
CA GLU A 10 3.99 19.45 2.99
C GLU A 10 5.05 19.47 4.10
N ALA A 11 4.90 20.37 5.08
CA ALA A 11 5.78 20.43 6.26
C ALA A 11 5.76 19.15 7.11
N GLN A 12 4.66 18.38 7.11
CA GLN A 12 4.57 17.11 7.85
C GLN A 12 5.42 16.01 7.21
N ILE A 13 5.52 16.00 5.88
CA ILE A 13 6.38 15.05 5.15
C ILE A 13 7.83 15.36 5.44
N GLN A 14 8.23 16.63 5.35
CA GLN A 14 9.58 17.06 5.69
C GLN A 14 9.94 16.67 7.13
N PHE A 15 9.06 16.94 8.09
CA PHE A 15 9.25 16.57 9.49
C PHE A 15 9.36 15.06 9.72
N ALA A 16 8.58 14.26 8.99
CA ALA A 16 8.67 12.80 9.03
C ALA A 16 10.03 12.32 8.50
N LEU A 17 10.48 12.87 7.37
CA LEU A 17 11.78 12.55 6.77
C LEU A 17 12.94 12.94 7.68
N GLU A 18 12.89 14.11 8.32
CA GLU A 18 13.89 14.58 9.30
C GLU A 18 13.99 13.66 10.52
N ARG A 19 12.87 13.03 10.91
CA ARG A 19 12.83 12.04 12.00
C ARG A 19 13.23 10.64 11.56
N GLY A 20 13.61 10.46 10.30
CA GLY A 20 13.82 9.15 9.74
C GLY A 20 12.52 8.34 9.80
N ILE A 21 11.43 8.86 9.28
CA ILE A 21 10.22 8.08 8.97
C ILE A 21 10.06 8.13 7.45
N PRO A 22 10.06 6.98 6.74
CA PRO A 22 9.89 6.98 5.29
C PRO A 22 8.54 7.58 4.92
N ALA A 23 8.58 8.67 4.15
CA ALA A 23 7.40 9.42 3.75
C ALA A 23 7.51 9.86 2.29
N ILE A 24 6.39 9.90 1.58
CA ILE A 24 6.35 10.41 0.20
C ILE A 24 5.18 11.37 0.01
N LEU A 25 5.34 12.29 -0.93
CA LEU A 25 4.26 13.13 -1.42
C LEU A 25 3.41 12.34 -2.42
N SER A 26 2.12 12.18 -2.12
CA SER A 26 1.18 11.49 -3.01
C SER A 26 -0.26 11.92 -2.71
N VAL A 27 -1.07 12.05 -3.75
CA VAL A 27 -2.47 12.48 -3.64
C VAL A 27 -3.39 11.30 -3.92
N ILE A 28 -4.10 10.84 -2.87
CA ILE A 28 -5.20 9.87 -3.00
C ILE A 28 -6.46 10.65 -3.35
N GLY A 29 -6.85 10.63 -4.63
CA GLY A 29 -8.11 11.25 -5.07
C GLY A 29 -8.26 11.35 -6.59
N THR A 30 -7.16 11.59 -7.32
CA THR A 30 -7.21 11.78 -8.77
C THR A 30 -6.39 10.74 -9.53
N GLN A 31 -5.24 10.35 -8.98
CA GLN A 31 -4.29 9.42 -9.59
C GLN A 31 -4.06 8.21 -8.70
N LYS A 32 -3.63 7.11 -9.31
CA LYS A 32 -3.14 5.93 -8.59
C LYS A 32 -1.90 6.29 -7.78
N LEU A 33 -1.76 5.63 -6.64
CA LEU A 33 -0.51 5.63 -5.89
C LEU A 33 0.56 4.91 -6.72
N THR A 34 1.79 5.37 -6.62
CA THR A 34 2.94 4.82 -7.38
C THR A 34 3.30 3.38 -6.98
N PHE A 35 2.66 2.81 -5.97
CA PHE A 35 2.91 1.45 -5.52
C PHE A 35 2.33 0.40 -6.46
N PRO A 36 3.00 -0.77 -6.53
CA PRO A 36 2.44 -1.92 -7.22
C PRO A 36 1.19 -2.43 -6.51
N ASP A 37 0.42 -3.23 -7.23
CA ASP A 37 -0.69 -3.98 -6.68
C ASP A 37 -0.25 -4.88 -5.52
N ASN A 38 -1.10 -5.03 -4.51
CA ASN A 38 -0.87 -5.93 -3.37
C ASN A 38 0.50 -5.71 -2.69
N ALA A 39 0.93 -4.45 -2.54
CA ALA A 39 2.20 -4.10 -1.92
C ALA A 39 2.16 -4.11 -0.38
N PHE A 40 1.03 -3.72 0.22
CA PHE A 40 0.93 -3.45 1.66
C PHE A 40 0.13 -4.51 2.41
N ASP A 41 0.58 -4.80 3.62
CA ASP A 41 -0.05 -5.74 4.56
C ASP A 41 -1.10 -5.02 5.43
N LEU A 42 -0.85 -3.74 5.73
CA LEU A 42 -1.70 -2.88 6.53
C LEU A 42 -1.64 -1.43 6.02
N LEU A 43 -2.81 -0.80 5.97
CA LEU A 43 -2.97 0.62 5.68
C LEU A 43 -3.64 1.28 6.87
N HIS A 44 -3.11 2.44 7.30
CA HIS A 44 -3.67 3.18 8.42
C HIS A 44 -3.93 4.63 8.00
N CYS A 45 -5.16 5.09 8.21
CA CYS A 45 -5.53 6.50 8.15
C CYS A 45 -6.04 6.94 9.53
N ALA A 46 -5.31 7.88 10.14
CA ALA A 46 -5.76 8.61 11.32
C ALA A 46 -6.11 10.04 10.93
N ARG A 47 -7.39 10.40 11.03
CA ARG A 47 -7.93 11.73 10.75
C ARG A 47 -7.47 12.31 9.40
N CYS A 48 -7.25 11.47 8.39
CA CYS A 48 -6.69 11.88 7.10
C CYS A 48 -7.60 12.77 6.23
N ARG A 49 -8.84 13.04 6.66
CA ARG A 49 -9.84 13.86 5.94
C ARG A 49 -10.11 13.42 4.48
N VAL A 50 -9.71 12.21 4.10
CA VAL A 50 -10.01 11.64 2.78
C VAL A 50 -11.47 11.24 2.72
N HIS A 51 -12.15 11.69 1.66
CA HIS A 51 -13.50 11.28 1.32
C HIS A 51 -13.46 9.94 0.57
N TRP A 52 -13.39 8.84 1.32
CA TRP A 52 -13.25 7.50 0.77
C TRP A 52 -14.44 7.04 -0.10
N ASP A 53 -15.61 7.61 0.10
CA ASP A 53 -16.85 7.37 -0.64
C ASP A 53 -17.03 8.32 -1.85
N ALA A 54 -16.14 9.29 -2.05
CA ALA A 54 -16.19 10.22 -3.17
C ALA A 54 -15.92 9.55 -4.52
N ASP A 55 -16.38 10.21 -5.59
CA ASP A 55 -16.18 9.80 -6.99
C ASP A 55 -16.58 8.33 -7.29
N GLY A 56 -17.62 7.84 -6.61
CA GLY A 56 -18.06 6.44 -6.74
C GLY A 56 -17.19 5.44 -5.96
N GLY A 57 -16.44 5.90 -4.96
CA GLY A 57 -15.57 5.06 -4.13
C GLY A 57 -14.18 4.80 -4.72
N LYS A 58 -13.77 5.56 -5.74
CA LYS A 58 -12.46 5.43 -6.40
C LYS A 58 -11.27 5.46 -5.42
N PRO A 59 -11.21 6.34 -4.39
CA PRO A 59 -10.11 6.32 -3.43
C PRO A 59 -9.99 4.99 -2.68
N LEU A 60 -11.13 4.39 -2.31
CA LEU A 60 -11.13 3.09 -1.64
C LEU A 60 -10.79 1.93 -2.60
N MET A 61 -11.14 2.03 -3.87
CA MET A 61 -10.69 1.07 -4.90
C MET A 61 -9.18 1.07 -5.05
N GLU A 62 -8.54 2.24 -4.95
CA GLU A 62 -7.09 2.33 -4.95
C GLU A 62 -6.47 1.64 -3.73
N LEU A 63 -7.06 1.81 -2.54
CA LEU A 63 -6.62 1.03 -1.37
C LEU A 63 -6.80 -0.47 -1.60
N ASN A 64 -7.92 -0.88 -2.21
CA ASN A 64 -8.15 -2.28 -2.56
C ASN A 64 -7.11 -2.81 -3.55
N ARG A 65 -6.61 -1.99 -4.47
CA ARG A 65 -5.55 -2.37 -5.41
C ARG A 65 -4.23 -2.65 -4.67
N ILE A 66 -3.80 -1.74 -3.80
CA ILE A 66 -2.47 -1.82 -3.16
C ILE A 66 -2.43 -2.70 -1.90
N LEU A 67 -3.57 -2.97 -1.27
CA LEU A 67 -3.66 -3.83 -0.08
C LEU A 67 -3.65 -5.31 -0.48
N ARG A 68 -2.84 -6.14 0.18
CA ARG A 68 -2.81 -7.60 -0.08
C ARG A 68 -4.12 -8.30 0.31
N PRO A 69 -4.47 -9.43 -0.33
CA PRO A 69 -5.57 -10.28 0.13
C PRO A 69 -5.41 -10.63 1.62
N GLY A 70 -6.47 -10.43 2.41
CA GLY A 70 -6.42 -10.62 3.87
C GLY A 70 -5.77 -9.49 4.67
N GLY A 71 -5.21 -8.47 4.00
CA GLY A 71 -4.63 -7.28 4.64
C GLY A 71 -5.68 -6.40 5.33
N PHE A 72 -5.20 -5.48 6.15
CA PHE A 72 -6.06 -4.66 7.00
C PHE A 72 -6.04 -3.18 6.64
N PHE A 73 -7.22 -2.55 6.67
CA PHE A 73 -7.35 -1.10 6.64
C PHE A 73 -7.86 -0.61 7.99
N VAL A 74 -7.01 0.14 8.69
CA VAL A 74 -7.32 0.76 9.98
C VAL A 74 -7.74 2.20 9.73
N TRP A 75 -8.96 2.53 10.09
CA TRP A 75 -9.52 3.87 9.90
C TRP A 75 -9.93 4.48 11.24
N SER A 76 -9.26 5.56 11.61
CA SER A 76 -9.62 6.38 12.76
C SER A 76 -10.09 7.75 12.28
N ALA A 77 -11.39 8.01 12.35
CA ALA A 77 -11.97 9.26 11.89
C ALA A 77 -13.23 9.63 12.68
N THR A 78 -13.62 10.90 12.60
CA THR A 78 -14.83 11.40 13.29
C THR A 78 -16.09 10.60 12.95
N PRO A 79 -16.33 10.08 11.73
CA PRO A 79 -17.51 9.26 11.44
C PRO A 79 -17.58 7.95 12.23
N VAL A 80 -16.45 7.47 12.77
CA VAL A 80 -16.40 6.20 13.51
C VAL A 80 -17.05 6.32 14.89
N TYR A 81 -16.90 7.48 15.55
CA TYR A 81 -17.29 7.69 16.95
C TYR A 81 -18.30 8.82 17.19
N ARG A 82 -18.49 9.74 16.25
CA ARG A 82 -19.52 10.78 16.37
C ARG A 82 -20.89 10.23 15.98
N LYS A 83 -21.92 10.70 16.70
CA LYS A 83 -23.30 10.23 16.57
C LYS A 83 -24.23 11.22 15.86
N ASP A 84 -23.76 12.38 15.42
CA ASP A 84 -24.58 13.30 14.63
C ASP A 84 -24.88 12.75 13.24
N GLU A 85 -25.99 13.20 12.64
CA GLU A 85 -26.53 12.66 11.40
C GLU A 85 -25.52 12.69 10.24
N THR A 86 -24.78 13.78 10.09
CA THR A 86 -23.76 13.92 9.04
C THR A 86 -22.68 12.84 9.15
N HIS A 87 -22.18 12.60 10.36
CA HIS A 87 -21.16 11.58 10.61
C HIS A 87 -21.71 10.16 10.47
N GLN A 88 -22.96 9.92 10.90
CA GLN A 88 -23.61 8.63 10.72
C GLN A 88 -23.83 8.30 9.24
N ASN A 89 -24.20 9.29 8.41
CA ASN A 89 -24.39 9.08 6.97
C ASN A 89 -23.09 8.73 6.27
N LYS A 90 -21.99 9.41 6.60
CA LYS A 90 -20.64 9.05 6.11
C LYS A 90 -20.20 7.66 6.56
N TRP A 91 -20.49 7.29 7.80
CA TRP A 91 -20.23 5.94 8.31
C TRP A 91 -21.01 4.87 7.53
N LYS A 92 -22.31 5.09 7.30
CA LYS A 92 -23.16 4.18 6.51
C LYS A 92 -22.65 4.04 5.07
N ALA A 93 -22.29 5.15 4.43
CA ALA A 93 -21.71 5.14 3.08
C ALA A 93 -20.43 4.29 3.02
N MET A 94 -19.54 4.46 4.01
CA MET A 94 -18.32 3.67 4.13
C MET A 94 -18.56 2.19 4.35
N VAL A 95 -19.46 1.82 5.27
CA VAL A 95 -19.81 0.42 5.51
C VAL A 95 -20.45 -0.21 4.27
N ASN A 96 -21.33 0.52 3.57
CA ASN A 96 -21.96 0.04 2.34
C ASN A 96 -20.93 -0.19 1.23
N LEU A 97 -20.04 0.78 1.00
CA LEU A 97 -18.98 0.68 0.00
C LEU A 97 -18.00 -0.45 0.33
N THR A 98 -17.48 -0.51 1.56
CA THR A 98 -16.59 -1.62 1.97
C THR A 98 -17.26 -2.99 1.83
N SER A 99 -18.57 -3.10 2.13
CA SER A 99 -19.32 -4.33 1.92
C SER A 99 -19.44 -4.70 0.43
N SER A 100 -19.64 -3.73 -0.47
CA SER A 100 -19.68 -3.99 -1.92
C SER A 100 -18.33 -4.40 -2.51
N LEU A 101 -17.23 -4.02 -1.83
CA LEU A 101 -15.87 -4.49 -2.07
C LEU A 101 -15.56 -5.82 -1.35
N CYS A 102 -16.53 -6.47 -0.70
CA CYS A 102 -16.36 -7.69 0.09
C CYS A 102 -15.43 -7.57 1.30
N TRP A 103 -15.17 -6.34 1.77
CA TRP A 103 -14.40 -6.12 2.99
C TRP A 103 -15.29 -6.38 4.21
N LYS A 104 -14.71 -6.96 5.25
CA LYS A 104 -15.41 -7.21 6.52
C LYS A 104 -14.87 -6.34 7.62
N VAL A 105 -15.75 -5.87 8.52
CA VAL A 105 -15.33 -5.24 9.77
C VAL A 105 -14.86 -6.33 10.72
N VAL A 106 -13.60 -6.27 11.16
CA VAL A 106 -13.02 -7.25 12.09
C VAL A 106 -12.96 -6.74 13.52
N ALA A 107 -12.85 -5.42 13.70
CA ALA A 107 -12.89 -4.78 15.01
C ALA A 107 -13.41 -3.36 14.88
N LYS A 108 -14.14 -2.91 15.90
CA LYS A 108 -14.50 -1.50 16.09
C LYS A 108 -14.38 -1.18 17.57
N THR A 109 -13.49 -0.25 17.89
CA THR A 109 -13.23 0.19 19.27
C THR A 109 -13.54 1.67 19.39
N LEU A 110 -14.23 2.02 20.47
CA LEU A 110 -14.56 3.39 20.83
C LEU A 110 -13.97 3.67 22.20
N SER A 111 -13.20 4.75 22.31
CA SER A 111 -12.75 5.26 23.60
C SER A 111 -13.58 6.49 23.95
N ASP A 112 -14.47 6.33 24.92
CA ASP A 112 -15.34 7.39 25.42
C ASP A 112 -14.55 8.51 26.10
N THR A 113 -13.38 8.19 26.67
CA THR A 113 -12.51 9.16 27.38
C THR A 113 -11.70 10.04 26.43
N SER A 114 -11.21 9.48 25.32
CA SER A 114 -10.31 10.19 24.39
C SER A 114 -11.00 10.68 23.11
N ARG A 115 -12.30 10.39 22.91
CA ARG A 115 -13.04 10.67 21.66
C ARG A 115 -12.28 10.15 20.43
N ILE A 116 -11.70 8.96 20.57
CA ILE A 116 -11.01 8.26 19.50
C ILE A 116 -11.80 6.99 19.21
N GLY A 117 -12.24 6.87 17.96
CA GLY A 117 -12.80 5.64 17.42
C GLY A 117 -11.88 5.06 16.37
N ILE A 118 -11.74 3.74 16.36
CA ILE A 118 -10.98 2.98 15.38
C ILE A 118 -11.87 1.89 14.84
N VAL A 119 -11.91 1.73 13.52
CA VAL A 119 -12.44 0.54 12.86
C VAL A 119 -11.33 -0.13 12.09
N ILE A 120 -11.35 -1.45 12.05
CA ILE A 120 -10.45 -2.27 11.25
C ILE A 120 -11.31 -3.03 10.23
N PHE A 121 -11.02 -2.81 8.96
CA PHE A 121 -11.57 -3.58 7.85
C PHE A 121 -10.54 -4.58 7.35
N GLN A 122 -11.00 -5.73 6.86
CA GLN A 122 -10.15 -6.75 6.25
C GLN A 122 -10.59 -7.02 4.81
N LYS A 123 -9.64 -6.94 3.87
CA LYS A 123 -9.82 -7.30 2.46
C LYS A 123 -10.05 -8.81 2.33
N PRO A 124 -10.91 -9.30 1.42
CA PRO A 124 -11.14 -10.73 1.25
C PRO A 124 -9.84 -11.48 0.90
N VAL A 125 -9.80 -12.74 1.33
CA VAL A 125 -8.72 -13.69 1.00
C VAL A 125 -9.04 -14.52 -0.25
N SER A 126 -10.28 -14.47 -0.74
CA SER A 126 -10.76 -15.26 -1.88
C SER A 126 -11.66 -14.46 -2.83
N ASN A 127 -11.61 -14.80 -4.12
CA ASN A 127 -12.48 -14.21 -5.16
C ASN A 127 -13.94 -14.69 -5.04
N SER A 128 -14.22 -15.70 -4.21
CA SER A 128 -15.57 -16.26 -4.03
C SER A 128 -16.61 -15.21 -3.64
N CYS A 129 -16.21 -14.16 -2.92
CA CYS A 129 -17.14 -13.06 -2.63
C CYS A 129 -17.40 -12.18 -3.85
N TYR A 130 -16.38 -11.86 -4.65
CA TYR A 130 -16.52 -11.07 -5.87
C TYR A 130 -17.44 -11.73 -6.89
N GLU A 131 -17.35 -13.06 -7.02
CA GLU A 131 -18.20 -13.88 -7.91
C GLU A 131 -19.66 -13.94 -7.46
N LYS A 132 -19.90 -14.01 -6.15
CA LYS A 132 -21.25 -14.15 -5.56
C LYS A 132 -22.00 -12.82 -5.37
N ARG A 133 -21.42 -11.68 -5.79
CA ARG A 133 -22.07 -10.38 -5.63
C ARG A 133 -23.33 -10.32 -6.47
N LYS A 134 -24.45 -10.00 -5.82
CA LYS A 134 -25.75 -9.79 -6.48
C LYS A 134 -25.69 -8.60 -7.44
N GLU A 135 -25.08 -7.51 -6.99
CA GLU A 135 -24.86 -6.31 -7.81
C GLU A 135 -23.39 -6.19 -8.17
N LYS A 136 -23.09 -6.12 -9.46
CA LYS A 136 -21.72 -5.95 -9.97
C LYS A 136 -21.31 -4.48 -10.01
N ASN A 137 -21.56 -3.75 -8.93
CA ASN A 137 -21.20 -2.35 -8.79
C ASN A 137 -20.33 -2.16 -7.52
N PRO A 138 -19.04 -1.82 -7.66
CA PRO A 138 -18.29 -1.57 -8.90
C PRO A 138 -18.03 -2.86 -9.71
N PRO A 139 -17.84 -2.80 -11.05
CA PRO A 139 -17.49 -3.97 -11.86
C PRO A 139 -16.08 -4.48 -11.58
N ILE A 140 -15.76 -5.71 -11.98
CA ILE A 140 -14.38 -6.25 -11.93
C ILE A 140 -13.60 -5.65 -13.12
N CYS A 141 -12.34 -5.29 -12.91
CA CYS A 141 -11.49 -4.76 -13.97
C CYS A 141 -11.18 -5.84 -15.02
N ASP A 142 -11.17 -5.43 -16.29
CA ASP A 142 -10.64 -6.26 -17.37
C ASP A 142 -9.11 -6.37 -17.26
N ASN A 143 -8.60 -7.59 -17.21
CA ASN A 143 -7.17 -7.87 -17.05
C ASN A 143 -6.41 -7.79 -18.38
N GLU A 144 -7.05 -8.02 -19.53
CA GLU A 144 -6.36 -8.08 -20.83
C GLU A 144 -5.77 -6.73 -21.24
N ASN A 145 -6.43 -5.63 -20.84
CA ASN A 145 -6.00 -4.26 -21.10
C ASN A 145 -5.23 -3.62 -19.94
N ARG A 146 -4.98 -4.37 -18.84
CA ARG A 146 -4.42 -3.81 -17.62
C ARG A 146 -2.90 -3.70 -17.71
N LYS A 147 -2.42 -2.61 -18.31
CA LYS A 147 -1.04 -2.17 -18.09
C LYS A 147 -0.85 -1.94 -16.59
N ASN A 148 0.07 -2.66 -15.96
CA ASN A 148 0.37 -2.57 -14.53
C ASN A 148 1.15 -1.29 -14.18
N ASN A 149 0.93 -0.21 -14.92
CA ASN A 149 1.54 1.08 -14.68
C ASN A 149 0.70 1.85 -13.66
N SER A 150 1.36 2.29 -12.59
CA SER A 150 0.81 3.12 -11.53
C SER A 150 1.14 4.61 -11.72
N TRP A 151 2.10 4.94 -12.57
CA TRP A 151 2.60 6.31 -12.74
C TRP A 151 1.71 7.16 -13.63
N TYR A 152 1.26 8.30 -13.10
CA TYR A 152 0.40 9.27 -13.79
C TYR A 152 -0.89 8.68 -14.38
N VAL A 153 -1.36 7.56 -13.83
CA VAL A 153 -2.60 6.91 -14.25
C VAL A 153 -3.75 7.38 -13.37
N PRO A 154 -4.90 7.80 -13.94
CA PRO A 154 -6.09 8.15 -13.17
C PRO A 154 -6.61 6.99 -12.31
N LEU A 155 -7.35 7.32 -11.25
CA LEU A 155 -8.02 6.31 -10.43
C LEU A 155 -9.01 5.49 -11.26
N SER A 156 -9.02 4.18 -11.00
CA SER A 156 -9.94 3.25 -11.65
C SER A 156 -11.26 3.17 -10.89
N SER A 157 -12.35 2.92 -11.63
CA SER A 157 -13.70 2.72 -11.09
C SER A 157 -14.10 1.22 -11.03
N CYS A 158 -13.14 0.31 -11.12
CA CYS A 158 -13.37 -1.13 -11.07
C CYS A 158 -12.54 -1.82 -9.98
N LEU A 159 -12.96 -3.02 -9.58
CA LEU A 159 -12.28 -3.88 -8.63
C LEU A 159 -11.17 -4.67 -9.30
N SER A 160 -9.93 -4.45 -8.85
CA SER A 160 -8.81 -5.33 -9.19
C SER A 160 -9.07 -6.75 -8.67
N PRO A 161 -8.97 -7.78 -9.52
CA PRO A 161 -9.08 -9.16 -9.06
C PRO A 161 -7.95 -9.51 -8.10
N LEU A 162 -8.18 -10.48 -7.21
CA LEU A 162 -7.11 -10.98 -6.35
C LEU A 162 -6.06 -11.71 -7.21
N PRO A 163 -4.77 -11.59 -6.85
CA PRO A 163 -3.69 -12.17 -7.65
C PRO A 163 -3.71 -13.70 -7.52
N VAL A 164 -3.62 -14.39 -8.65
CA VAL A 164 -3.63 -15.86 -8.74
C VAL A 164 -2.42 -16.38 -9.52
N ASP A 165 -1.95 -17.58 -9.18
CA ASP A 165 -0.92 -18.31 -9.90
C ASP A 165 -1.45 -18.88 -11.24
N SER A 166 -0.58 -19.57 -11.99
CA SER A 166 -0.93 -20.21 -13.27
C SER A 166 -1.99 -21.31 -13.17
N MET A 167 -2.23 -21.83 -11.96
CA MET A 167 -3.24 -22.84 -11.66
C MET A 167 -4.54 -22.21 -11.10
N GLY A 168 -4.60 -20.88 -10.97
CA GLY A 168 -5.74 -20.15 -10.41
C GLY A 168 -5.78 -20.10 -8.88
N ASN A 169 -4.74 -20.58 -8.18
CA ASN A 169 -4.65 -20.46 -6.73
C ASN A 169 -4.22 -19.05 -6.34
N ILE A 170 -4.82 -18.50 -5.29
CA ILE A 170 -4.45 -17.17 -4.81
C ILE A 170 -3.05 -17.20 -4.22
N PHE A 171 -2.23 -16.21 -4.58
CA PHE A 171 -0.88 -16.13 -4.05
C PHE A 171 -0.89 -16.07 -2.52
N SER A 172 -0.01 -16.86 -1.91
CA SER A 172 0.23 -16.81 -0.48
C SER A 172 0.85 -15.47 -0.08
N TRP A 173 0.80 -15.19 1.23
CA TRP A 173 1.56 -14.08 1.77
C TRP A 173 3.06 -14.27 1.50
N PRO A 174 3.79 -13.18 1.22
CA PRO A 174 5.23 -13.26 1.02
C PRO A 174 5.94 -13.68 2.31
N GLU A 175 7.17 -14.19 2.16
CA GLU A 175 8.03 -14.54 3.29
C GLU A 175 8.09 -13.43 4.35
N PRO A 176 8.21 -13.78 5.65
CA PRO A 176 8.35 -12.80 6.70
C PRO A 176 9.67 -12.03 6.58
N TRP A 177 9.69 -10.82 7.12
CA TRP A 177 10.92 -10.07 7.29
C TRP A 177 11.88 -10.82 8.24
N PRO A 178 13.21 -10.86 7.99
CA PRO A 178 13.94 -10.21 6.89
C PRO A 178 14.10 -11.07 5.63
N LYS A 179 13.64 -12.32 5.62
CA LYS A 179 13.79 -13.24 4.46
C LYS A 179 13.23 -12.65 3.18
N ARG A 180 12.13 -11.88 3.29
CA ARG A 180 11.50 -11.13 2.19
C ARG A 180 12.46 -10.29 1.34
N LEU A 181 13.57 -9.81 1.90
CA LEU A 181 14.56 -8.98 1.20
C LEU A 181 15.23 -9.67 0.02
N LYS A 182 15.31 -11.00 0.06
CA LYS A 182 16.05 -11.81 -0.92
C LYS A 182 15.16 -12.86 -1.60
N SER A 183 13.92 -12.99 -1.14
CA SER A 183 12.96 -13.90 -1.76
C SER A 183 12.42 -13.31 -3.05
N GLU A 184 12.13 -14.18 -3.99
CA GLU A 184 11.45 -13.82 -5.24
C GLU A 184 10.14 -13.05 -4.97
N PRO A 185 9.95 -11.87 -5.58
CA PRO A 185 8.71 -11.13 -5.44
C PRO A 185 7.60 -11.76 -6.28
N ILE A 186 6.39 -11.82 -5.74
CA ILE A 186 5.20 -12.35 -6.42
C ILE A 186 4.87 -11.58 -7.72
N SER A 187 5.28 -10.31 -7.80
CA SER A 187 5.08 -9.46 -8.98
C SER A 187 6.12 -9.68 -10.07
N LEU A 188 7.05 -10.63 -9.92
CA LEU A 188 8.06 -10.93 -10.92
C LEU A 188 7.39 -11.48 -12.18
N SER A 189 7.95 -11.16 -13.35
CA SER A 189 7.45 -11.66 -14.64
C SER A 189 7.44 -13.19 -14.67
N THR A 190 6.47 -13.77 -15.37
CA THR A 190 6.40 -15.22 -15.62
C THR A 190 7.32 -15.67 -16.76
N GLU A 191 8.13 -14.76 -17.31
CA GLU A 191 9.15 -15.09 -18.31
C GLU A 191 10.19 -16.06 -17.73
N GLN A 192 10.67 -16.99 -18.57
CA GLN A 192 11.53 -18.10 -18.14
C GLN A 192 12.82 -17.65 -17.45
N ASP A 193 13.36 -16.48 -17.83
CA ASP A 193 14.64 -15.97 -17.31
C ASP A 193 14.48 -14.95 -16.17
N ALA A 194 13.26 -14.49 -15.87
CA ALA A 194 13.03 -13.40 -14.92
C ALA A 194 13.52 -13.73 -13.50
N VAL A 195 13.30 -14.97 -13.06
CA VAL A 195 13.78 -15.48 -11.76
C VAL A 195 15.31 -15.49 -11.71
N GLN A 196 15.95 -15.98 -12.77
CA GLN A 196 17.41 -16.02 -12.83
C GLN A 196 18.00 -14.61 -12.87
N GLU A 197 17.38 -13.70 -13.61
CA GLU A 197 17.78 -12.30 -13.71
C GLU A 197 17.65 -11.60 -12.35
N PHE A 198 16.54 -11.81 -11.63
CA PHE A 198 16.33 -11.30 -10.28
C PHE A 198 17.45 -11.73 -9.31
N TYR A 199 17.82 -13.01 -9.31
CA TYR A 199 18.91 -13.49 -8.43
C TYR A 199 20.28 -12.97 -8.85
N LYS A 200 20.54 -12.82 -10.15
CA LYS A 200 21.78 -12.20 -10.67
C LYS A 200 21.87 -10.73 -10.25
N ASP A 201 20.80 -9.96 -10.41
CA ASP A 201 20.70 -8.56 -10.01
C ASP A 201 20.84 -8.40 -8.49
N THR A 202 20.16 -9.23 -7.70
CA THR A 202 20.27 -9.23 -6.23
C THR A 202 21.72 -9.48 -5.77
N LYS A 203 22.43 -10.42 -6.41
CA LYS A 203 23.84 -10.69 -6.11
C LYS A 203 24.74 -9.53 -6.54
N HIS A 204 24.47 -8.93 -7.69
CA HIS A 204 25.18 -7.76 -8.20
C HIS A 204 25.07 -6.58 -7.22
N TRP A 205 23.84 -6.21 -6.83
CA TRP A 205 23.60 -5.13 -5.86
C TRP A 205 24.20 -5.42 -4.48
N SER A 206 24.11 -6.66 -4.00
CA SER A 206 24.72 -7.03 -2.73
C SER A 206 26.24 -6.82 -2.73
N GLY A 207 26.92 -7.12 -3.84
CA GLY A 207 28.35 -6.87 -4.02
C GLY A 207 28.64 -5.38 -4.14
N LEU A 208 27.91 -4.67 -5.01
CA LEU A 208 28.10 -3.24 -5.26
C LEU A 208 27.91 -2.39 -3.99
N VAL A 209 26.89 -2.70 -3.17
CA VAL A 209 26.70 -2.04 -1.87
C VAL A 209 27.86 -2.32 -0.91
N SER A 210 28.29 -3.58 -0.81
CA SER A 210 29.32 -4.00 0.16
C SER A 210 30.73 -3.51 -0.22
N ASP A 211 31.04 -3.49 -1.51
CA ASP A 211 32.39 -3.25 -2.01
C ASP A 211 32.60 -1.81 -2.47
N LEU A 212 31.59 -1.19 -3.10
CA LEU A 212 31.70 0.18 -3.63
C LEU A 212 31.09 1.20 -2.67
N TYR A 213 29.80 1.08 -2.35
CA TYR A 213 29.13 2.11 -1.54
C TYR A 213 29.72 2.16 -0.12
N LEU A 214 29.72 1.05 0.62
CA LEU A 214 30.15 1.06 2.02
C LEU A 214 31.65 1.30 2.22
N LYS A 215 32.51 0.90 1.27
CA LYS A 215 33.98 0.94 1.42
C LYS A 215 34.68 1.88 0.45
N GLY A 216 34.23 1.95 -0.80
CA GLY A 216 34.93 2.60 -1.89
C GLY A 216 34.64 4.10 -2.03
N LEU A 217 33.51 4.57 -1.48
CA LEU A 217 33.17 5.98 -1.48
C LEU A 217 33.52 6.58 -0.12
N SER A 218 34.27 7.69 -0.13
CA SER A 218 34.61 8.49 1.07
C SER A 218 33.39 9.26 1.63
N ILE A 219 32.23 8.60 1.67
CA ILE A 219 30.96 9.12 2.15
C ILE A 219 30.86 8.82 3.64
N GLN A 220 30.56 9.86 4.43
CA GLN A 220 30.18 9.67 5.83
C GLN A 220 28.75 9.14 5.89
N TRP A 221 28.60 7.81 5.86
CA TRP A 221 27.29 7.15 5.89
C TRP A 221 26.41 7.55 7.08
N SER A 222 26.99 8.05 8.18
CA SER A 222 26.28 8.60 9.34
C SER A 222 25.47 9.87 9.04
N SER A 223 25.85 10.65 8.02
CA SER A 223 25.12 11.84 7.57
C SER A 223 24.12 11.56 6.45
N VAL A 224 24.23 10.40 5.78
CA VAL A 224 23.31 9.98 4.73
C VAL A 224 22.10 9.30 5.34
N ARG A 225 20.91 9.83 5.05
CA ARG A 225 19.64 9.32 5.59
C ARG A 225 18.93 8.35 4.66
N ASN A 226 19.02 8.57 3.34
CA ASN A 226 18.40 7.74 2.32
C ASN A 226 19.29 7.71 1.07
N VAL A 227 19.35 6.56 0.40
CA VAL A 227 19.95 6.41 -0.92
C VAL A 227 18.91 5.81 -1.85
N MET A 228 18.78 6.39 -3.03
CA MET A 228 17.93 5.89 -4.10
C MET A 228 18.80 5.77 -5.34
N ASP A 229 18.95 4.55 -5.84
CA ASP A 229 19.55 4.33 -7.16
C ASP A 229 18.42 4.10 -8.17
N MET A 230 18.30 5.02 -9.13
CA MET A 230 17.25 4.98 -10.15
C MET A 230 17.51 3.92 -11.22
N ASN A 231 18.70 3.31 -11.23
CA ASN A 231 19.08 2.24 -12.15
C ASN A 231 19.02 0.85 -11.51
N ALA A 232 18.36 0.72 -10.34
CA ALA A 232 18.38 -0.49 -9.55
C ALA A 232 17.66 -1.71 -10.14
N GLY A 233 17.00 -1.59 -11.30
CA GLY A 233 16.30 -2.72 -11.92
C GLY A 233 15.25 -3.32 -10.97
N TYR A 234 15.51 -4.53 -10.46
CA TYR A 234 14.66 -5.20 -9.46
C TYR A 234 14.88 -4.69 -8.03
N GLY A 235 16.00 -4.02 -7.75
CA GLY A 235 16.34 -3.33 -6.51
C GLY A 235 15.53 -2.06 -6.25
N GLY A 236 14.26 -2.03 -6.65
CA GLY A 236 13.36 -0.89 -6.49
C GLY A 236 13.05 -0.58 -5.02
N PHE A 237 13.43 0.63 -4.60
CA PHE A 237 13.03 1.37 -3.40
C PHE A 237 12.64 0.55 -2.16
N VAL A 238 13.61 -0.17 -1.61
CA VAL A 238 13.53 -0.69 -0.24
C VAL A 238 14.06 0.40 0.69
N PHE A 239 13.17 1.14 1.37
CA PHE A 239 13.58 1.99 2.48
C PHE A 239 14.08 1.09 3.63
N SER A 240 15.37 0.76 3.65
CA SER A 240 16.03 0.31 4.87
C SER A 240 16.55 1.53 5.62
N GLN A 241 15.92 1.90 6.72
CA GLN A 241 16.57 2.77 7.68
C GLN A 241 17.49 1.94 8.56
N PHE A 242 18.78 2.06 8.30
CA PHE A 242 19.78 1.78 9.32
C PHE A 242 19.80 2.97 10.28
N TRP A 243 19.21 2.81 11.46
CA TRP A 243 19.46 3.71 12.59
C TRP A 243 20.62 3.14 13.40
N CYS A 244 21.81 3.72 13.27
CA CYS A 244 22.80 3.69 14.34
C CYS A 244 22.52 4.92 15.22
N SER A 245 21.83 4.73 16.33
CA SER A 245 21.78 5.76 17.37
C SER A 245 23.15 5.83 18.03
N SER A 246 23.89 6.90 17.77
CA SER A 246 24.86 7.41 18.73
C SER A 246 24.24 8.65 19.36
N TYR A 247 23.66 8.44 20.53
CA TYR A 247 23.49 9.43 21.59
C TYR A 247 23.70 8.69 22.91
#